data_AF-A0A7S0PXM8-F1
#
_entry.id   AF-A0A7S0PXM8-F1
#
_cell.length_a   1.000
_cell.length_b   1.000
_cell.length_c   1.000
_cell.angle_alpha   90.00
_cell.angle_beta   90.00
_cell.angle_gamma   90.00
#
_symmetry.space_group_name_H-M   'P 1'
#
loop_
_entity.id
_entity.type
_entity.pdbx_description
1 polymer ?
#
loop_
_entity_poly.entity_id
_entity_poly.type
_entity_poly.pdbx_seq_one_letter_code
_entity_poly.pdbx_strand_id
1 'polypeptide(L)'
;LPSMRSTSPRLSLPLLLLRSAAASAYARRLASVSNGVAPFVSTQHSRVHWRSACSPSHIVASAVTDMQVDADVDELQRVKVKSLLAAGTTKLGESVLIKGWVRTVRKQKTFAFIEVNDGSSLAGVQVVAPEGIETYEVLDRLSTGAAVAVRGEVVESPAAGQAVELKASELELVGACPADTYPLQKKRHSLEFLRSIAHLRPRTNMLGAVARVRSALAYATHDFFNGRGFQYVHTPLLTASDCEGAGEMFRVTTLPVDAKPPPHKEGSPPPDPLASDFFGRAAYLTVSGQLSAETYACALGDVYTFGPTFRAEDSNTARHLAEFWMI
;
A
#
# COMPACT_ATOMS: atom_id res chain seq x y z
N LEU A 1 -33.17 17.56 51.27
CA LEU A 1 -31.99 18.32 51.75
C LEU A 1 -31.01 17.34 52.37
N PRO A 2 -29.69 17.36 52.08
CA PRO A 2 -28.93 17.93 50.95
C PRO A 2 -28.12 16.84 50.18
N SER A 3 -27.87 16.97 48.87
CA SER A 3 -26.71 17.61 48.22
C SER A 3 -25.35 16.95 48.49
N MET A 4 -24.71 16.41 47.45
CA MET A 4 -23.32 16.75 47.11
C MET A 4 -23.08 16.58 45.61
N ARG A 5 -22.77 17.70 44.96
CA ARG A 5 -22.17 17.81 43.62
C ARG A 5 -20.69 17.49 43.73
N SER A 6 -20.13 16.81 42.73
CA SER A 6 -18.69 16.78 42.48
C SER A 6 -18.45 17.09 41.01
N THR A 7 -17.94 18.29 40.77
CA THR A 7 -17.45 18.84 39.51
C THR A 7 -16.04 18.31 39.24
N SER A 8 -15.81 17.70 38.08
CA SER A 8 -14.45 17.44 37.57
C SER A 8 -14.08 18.48 36.49
N PRO A 9 -12.86 19.05 36.52
CA PRO A 9 -12.48 20.15 35.64
C PRO A 9 -12.01 19.65 34.27
N ARG A 10 -12.39 20.39 33.23
CA ARG A 10 -11.82 20.28 31.88
C ARG A 10 -10.40 20.81 31.88
N LEU A 11 -9.41 19.94 31.70
CA LEU A 11 -8.06 20.33 31.31
C LEU A 11 -8.03 20.55 29.80
N SER A 12 -7.89 21.81 29.42
CA SER A 12 -7.53 22.24 28.07
C SER A 12 -6.05 22.61 28.09
N LEU A 13 -5.24 21.95 27.25
CA LEU A 13 -3.88 22.36 26.95
C LEU A 13 -3.63 22.21 25.44
N PRO A 14 -2.85 23.12 24.82
CA PRO A 14 -2.87 23.33 23.38
C PRO A 14 -1.85 22.41 22.68
N LEU A 15 -2.37 21.59 21.76
CA LEU A 15 -1.64 20.62 20.94
C LEU A 15 -0.78 21.25 19.81
N LEU A 16 -0.60 22.58 19.79
CA LEU A 16 0.01 23.30 18.66
C LEU A 16 1.51 23.60 18.79
N LEU A 17 2.14 23.43 19.96
CA LEU A 17 3.55 23.79 20.16
C LEU A 17 4.55 22.62 20.06
N LEU A 18 4.08 21.37 20.06
CA LEU A 18 4.96 20.19 20.01
C LEU A 18 5.35 19.73 18.58
N ARG A 19 4.72 20.27 17.53
CA ARG A 19 5.04 19.87 16.14
C ARG A 19 6.26 20.58 15.54
N SER A 20 6.63 21.77 16.02
CA SER A 20 7.76 22.53 15.43
C SER A 20 9.13 22.12 15.99
N ALA A 21 9.19 21.69 17.25
CA ALA A 21 10.45 21.32 17.90
C ALA A 21 11.04 20.00 17.37
N ALA A 22 10.20 18.99 17.08
CA ALA A 22 10.65 17.69 16.58
C ALA A 22 11.20 17.75 15.14
N ALA A 23 10.58 18.54 14.26
CA ALA A 23 11.06 18.73 12.89
C ALA A 23 12.41 19.47 12.84
N SER A 24 12.63 20.43 13.73
CA SER A 24 13.86 21.23 13.81
C SER A 24 15.05 20.45 14.38
N ALA A 25 14.81 19.43 15.22
CA ALA A 25 15.83 18.52 15.72
C ALA A 25 16.28 17.50 14.66
N TYR A 26 15.36 17.05 13.80
CA TYR A 26 15.65 16.09 12.72
C TYR A 26 16.51 16.70 11.60
N ALA A 27 16.19 17.93 11.17
CA ALA A 27 16.96 18.64 10.15
C ALA A 27 18.42 18.94 10.57
N ARG A 28 18.65 19.22 11.86
CA ARG A 28 20.00 19.48 12.39
C ARG A 28 20.88 18.23 12.46
N ARG A 29 20.29 17.03 12.57
CA ARG A 29 21.05 15.78 12.65
C ARG A 29 21.54 15.30 11.28
N LEU A 30 20.74 15.52 10.23
CA LEU A 30 21.12 15.15 8.85
C LEU A 30 22.28 16.01 8.30
N ALA A 31 22.36 17.28 8.67
CA ALA A 31 23.46 18.17 8.25
C ALA A 31 24.82 17.81 8.87
N SER A 32 24.86 17.01 9.94
CA SER A 32 26.10 16.64 10.65
C SER A 32 26.76 15.35 10.15
N VAL A 33 26.09 14.57 9.30
CA VAL A 33 26.53 13.23 8.88
C VAL A 33 27.07 13.20 7.43
N SER A 34 26.97 14.29 6.68
CA SER A 34 27.33 14.32 5.25
C SER A 34 28.76 14.76 4.91
N ASN A 35 29.66 14.93 5.88
CA ASN A 35 31.04 15.32 5.60
C ASN A 35 32.03 14.22 6.04
N GLY A 36 32.49 13.44 5.06
CA GLY A 36 33.78 12.76 5.14
C GLY A 36 33.76 11.25 4.94
N VAL A 37 33.61 10.79 3.69
CA VAL A 37 34.22 9.53 3.23
C VAL A 37 34.64 9.69 1.76
N ALA A 38 35.95 9.69 1.51
CA ALA A 38 36.53 9.60 0.17
C ALA A 38 36.65 8.12 -0.25
N PRO A 39 36.51 7.76 -1.55
CA PRO A 39 36.57 6.37 -1.97
C PRO A 39 38.03 5.89 -2.11
N PHE A 40 38.38 4.87 -1.33
CA PHE A 40 39.65 4.14 -1.45
C PHE A 40 39.47 2.99 -2.46
N VAL A 41 40.16 3.08 -3.60
CA VAL A 41 40.21 2.02 -4.62
C VAL A 41 41.34 1.06 -4.25
N SER A 42 40.98 -0.18 -3.92
CA SER A 42 41.93 -1.28 -3.70
C SER A 42 41.62 -2.42 -4.68
N THR A 43 42.48 -2.55 -5.68
CA THR A 43 42.53 -3.68 -6.61
C THR A 43 43.23 -4.87 -5.95
N GLN A 44 42.50 -5.99 -5.76
CA GLN A 44 43.12 -7.30 -5.60
C GLN A 44 42.46 -8.30 -6.54
N HIS A 45 43.31 -8.93 -7.35
CA HIS A 45 42.97 -9.98 -8.30
C HIS A 45 42.78 -11.32 -7.59
N SER A 46 41.69 -12.01 -7.91
CA SER A 46 41.61 -13.46 -7.79
C SER A 46 40.82 -14.00 -8.98
N ARG A 47 41.55 -14.69 -9.88
CA ARG A 47 41.05 -15.31 -11.10
C ARG A 47 40.23 -16.56 -10.77
N VAL A 48 39.03 -16.65 -11.33
CA VAL A 48 38.33 -17.93 -11.54
C VAL A 48 37.88 -17.97 -13.00
N HIS A 49 38.40 -18.95 -13.73
CA HIS A 49 38.14 -19.16 -15.15
C HIS A 49 36.78 -19.83 -15.38
N TRP A 50 35.90 -19.18 -16.15
CA TRP A 50 34.81 -19.84 -16.86
C TRP A 50 35.06 -19.70 -18.37
N ARG A 51 35.12 -20.84 -19.07
CA ARG A 51 35.37 -20.92 -20.51
C ARG A 51 34.15 -20.38 -21.26
N SER A 52 34.37 -19.36 -22.08
CA SER A 52 33.40 -18.83 -23.04
C SER A 52 33.71 -19.40 -24.43
N ALA A 53 32.68 -19.90 -25.12
CA ALA A 53 32.72 -20.23 -26.54
C ALA A 53 31.42 -19.73 -27.18
N CYS A 54 31.49 -18.58 -27.84
CA CYS A 54 30.60 -18.17 -28.94
C CYS A 54 31.25 -17.00 -29.68
N SER A 55 31.48 -17.17 -30.99
CA SER A 55 32.09 -16.19 -31.88
C SER A 55 31.20 -14.96 -32.13
N PRO A 56 31.78 -13.78 -32.45
CA PRO A 56 31.01 -12.58 -32.71
C PRO A 56 30.56 -12.51 -34.17
N SER A 57 29.24 -12.56 -34.38
CA SER A 57 28.62 -12.21 -35.66
C SER A 57 28.30 -10.72 -35.67
N HIS A 58 28.69 -10.06 -36.76
CA HIS A 58 28.48 -8.64 -37.06
C HIS A 58 27.06 -8.14 -36.74
N ILE A 59 26.96 -7.07 -35.94
CA ILE A 59 25.77 -6.22 -35.87
C ILE A 59 26.13 -4.88 -36.48
N VAL A 60 25.46 -4.55 -37.57
CA VAL A 60 25.56 -3.27 -38.28
C VAL A 60 24.83 -2.21 -37.46
N ALA A 61 25.56 -1.18 -37.02
CA ALA A 61 24.96 -0.01 -36.39
C ALA A 61 24.21 0.82 -37.44
N SER A 62 22.88 0.77 -37.39
CA SER A 62 22.02 1.72 -38.09
C SER A 62 22.09 3.07 -37.39
N ALA A 63 22.48 4.11 -38.13
CA ALA A 63 22.47 5.49 -37.66
C ALA A 63 21.02 5.91 -37.34
N VAL A 64 20.73 6.13 -36.07
CA VAL A 64 19.49 6.75 -35.62
C VAL A 64 19.64 8.24 -35.89
N THR A 65 18.93 8.74 -36.90
CA THR A 65 18.74 10.18 -37.09
C THR A 65 18.09 10.76 -35.86
N ASP A 66 18.79 11.69 -35.23
CA ASP A 66 18.38 12.48 -34.09
C ASP A 66 17.18 13.36 -34.52
N MET A 67 15.97 12.81 -34.35
CA MET A 67 14.76 13.62 -34.40
C MET A 67 14.69 14.39 -33.09
N GLN A 68 14.99 15.69 -33.17
CA GLN A 68 14.68 16.64 -32.11
C GLN A 68 13.19 16.49 -31.76
N VAL A 69 12.93 15.89 -30.59
CA VAL A 69 11.61 15.92 -29.97
C VAL A 69 11.45 17.32 -29.42
N ASP A 70 10.53 18.09 -30.01
CA ASP A 70 10.13 19.40 -29.52
C ASP A 70 9.86 19.32 -28.02
N ALA A 71 10.73 19.97 -27.25
CA ALA A 71 10.59 20.16 -25.83
C ALA A 71 9.64 21.34 -25.59
N ASP A 72 8.35 21.16 -25.81
CA ASP A 72 7.33 22.13 -25.37
C ASP A 72 5.90 21.58 -25.28
N VAL A 73 5.73 20.42 -24.63
CA VAL A 73 4.43 20.04 -24.06
C VAL A 73 4.56 20.19 -22.55
N ASP A 74 3.93 21.21 -22.00
CA ASP A 74 3.76 21.40 -20.55
C ASP A 74 2.94 20.22 -19.98
N GLU A 75 3.62 19.09 -19.76
CA GLU A 75 3.06 17.92 -19.09
C GLU A 75 2.93 18.26 -17.60
N LEU A 76 1.85 18.99 -17.27
CA LEU A 76 1.41 19.20 -15.90
C LEU A 76 1.54 17.90 -15.11
N GLN A 77 2.39 17.93 -14.10
CA GLN A 77 2.60 16.78 -13.22
C GLN A 77 1.30 16.47 -12.47
N ARG A 78 0.98 15.19 -12.35
CA ARG A 78 -0.24 14.75 -11.64
C ARG A 78 -0.19 15.21 -10.18
N VAL A 79 -1.25 15.91 -9.75
CA VAL A 79 -1.51 16.24 -8.35
C VAL A 79 -2.44 15.19 -7.72
N LYS A 80 -2.10 14.72 -6.51
CA LYS A 80 -2.96 13.82 -5.72
C LYS A 80 -4.15 14.59 -5.16
N VAL A 81 -5.32 13.95 -5.11
CA VAL A 81 -6.55 14.58 -4.57
C VAL A 81 -6.35 15.05 -3.13
N LYS A 82 -5.72 14.24 -2.27
CA LYS A 82 -5.40 14.63 -0.88
C LYS A 82 -4.57 15.91 -0.81
N SER A 83 -3.59 16.06 -1.69
CA SER A 83 -2.68 17.22 -1.68
C SER A 83 -3.38 18.47 -2.19
N LEU A 84 -4.20 18.36 -3.23
CA LEU A 84 -5.04 19.45 -3.72
C LEU A 84 -6.02 19.94 -2.64
N LEU A 85 -6.75 19.01 -2.02
CA LEU A 85 -7.72 19.34 -0.96
C LEU A 85 -7.04 19.94 0.29
N ALA A 86 -5.84 19.48 0.63
CA ALA A 86 -5.08 20.02 1.76
C ALA A 86 -4.53 21.43 1.48
N ALA A 87 -4.15 21.72 0.23
CA ALA A 87 -3.70 23.05 -0.18
C ALA A 87 -4.87 24.05 -0.21
N GLY A 88 -6.08 23.60 -0.55
CA GLY A 88 -7.29 24.42 -0.54
C GLY A 88 -7.12 25.69 -1.38
N THR A 89 -7.47 26.85 -0.81
CA THR A 89 -7.45 28.14 -1.52
C THR A 89 -6.06 28.64 -1.90
N THR A 90 -4.98 28.03 -1.40
CA THR A 90 -3.60 28.41 -1.79
C THR A 90 -3.27 28.09 -3.24
N LYS A 91 -4.09 27.26 -3.90
CA LYS A 91 -3.92 26.83 -5.29
C LYS A 91 -4.87 27.51 -6.28
N LEU A 92 -5.65 28.51 -5.85
CA LEU A 92 -6.63 29.18 -6.72
C LEU A 92 -5.97 29.79 -7.96
N GLY A 93 -6.61 29.58 -9.11
CA GLY A 93 -6.13 30.02 -10.42
C GLY A 93 -5.03 29.16 -11.03
N GLU A 94 -4.48 28.19 -10.30
CA GLU A 94 -3.51 27.25 -10.87
C GLU A 94 -4.20 26.19 -11.73
N SER A 95 -3.60 25.87 -12.88
CA SER A 95 -3.98 24.72 -13.70
C SER A 95 -3.31 23.46 -13.18
N VAL A 96 -4.10 22.41 -12.92
CA VAL A 96 -3.61 21.14 -12.37
C VAL A 96 -4.14 19.94 -13.14
N LEU A 97 -3.35 18.87 -13.16
CA LEU A 97 -3.76 17.56 -13.66
C LEU A 97 -4.10 16.63 -12.51
N ILE A 98 -5.34 16.15 -12.45
CA ILE A 98 -5.74 15.07 -11.54
C ILE A 98 -6.04 13.79 -12.32
N LYS A 99 -5.76 12.64 -11.72
CA LYS A 99 -6.10 11.32 -12.28
C LYS A 99 -6.73 10.45 -11.19
N GLY A 100 -7.82 9.78 -11.51
CA GLY A 100 -8.55 8.95 -10.54
C GLY A 100 -9.77 8.26 -11.13
N TRP A 101 -10.66 7.82 -10.25
CA TRP A 101 -11.90 7.15 -10.62
C TRP A 101 -13.11 8.03 -10.35
N VAL A 102 -14.07 7.99 -11.27
CA VAL A 102 -15.36 8.66 -11.14
C VAL A 102 -16.16 7.98 -10.02
N ARG A 103 -16.50 8.76 -9.00
CA ARG A 103 -17.42 8.38 -7.93
C ARG A 103 -18.86 8.60 -8.33
N THR A 104 -19.13 9.76 -8.89
CA THR A 104 -20.45 10.18 -9.36
C THR A 104 -20.28 11.10 -10.57
N VAL A 105 -21.22 11.02 -11.49
CA VAL A 105 -21.35 11.95 -12.61
C VAL A 105 -22.80 12.42 -12.66
N ARG A 106 -23.01 13.73 -12.72
CA ARG A 106 -24.33 14.38 -12.80
C ARG A 106 -24.29 15.40 -13.92
N LYS A 107 -24.98 15.10 -15.02
CA LYS A 107 -25.10 16.00 -16.16
C LYS A 107 -26.20 17.02 -15.91
N GLN A 108 -25.92 18.27 -16.22
CA GLN A 108 -26.88 19.36 -16.33
C GLN A 108 -26.99 19.78 -17.80
N LYS A 109 -27.80 20.80 -18.09
CA LYS A 109 -27.99 21.28 -19.46
C LYS A 109 -26.70 21.82 -20.10
N THR A 110 -25.88 22.56 -19.33
CA THR A 110 -24.73 23.32 -19.86
C THR A 110 -23.39 22.94 -19.25
N PHE A 111 -23.38 21.98 -18.31
CA PHE A 111 -22.18 21.49 -17.65
C PHE A 111 -22.46 20.14 -16.96
N ALA A 112 -21.42 19.45 -16.51
CA ALA A 112 -21.52 18.26 -15.68
C ALA A 112 -20.69 18.39 -14.40
N PHE A 113 -21.23 17.85 -13.30
CA PHE A 113 -20.48 17.64 -12.06
C PHE A 113 -19.95 16.21 -12.03
N ILE A 114 -18.64 16.07 -11.87
CA ILE A 114 -17.96 14.78 -11.74
C ILE A 114 -17.23 14.79 -10.40
N GLU A 115 -17.48 13.81 -9.56
CA GLU A 115 -16.69 13.60 -8.35
C GLU A 115 -15.57 12.61 -8.68
N VAL A 116 -14.31 13.03 -8.55
CA VAL A 116 -13.13 12.20 -8.84
C VAL A 116 -12.41 11.86 -7.54
N ASN A 117 -12.07 10.59 -7.33
CA ASN A 117 -11.28 10.14 -6.19
C ASN A 117 -10.16 9.22 -6.64
N ASP A 118 -8.97 9.40 -6.09
CA ASP A 118 -7.76 8.62 -6.42
C ASP A 118 -7.29 7.70 -5.29
N GLY A 119 -8.10 7.56 -4.22
CA GLY A 119 -7.80 6.77 -3.03
C GLY A 119 -6.92 7.46 -1.99
N SER A 120 -6.26 8.56 -2.32
CA SER A 120 -5.33 9.26 -1.42
C SER A 120 -6.02 9.89 -0.20
N SER A 121 -7.30 10.25 -0.33
CA SER A 121 -8.17 10.79 0.71
C SER A 121 -9.52 10.08 0.76
N LEU A 122 -10.27 10.29 1.84
CA LEU A 122 -11.66 9.87 1.91
C LEU A 122 -12.53 10.70 0.97
N ALA A 123 -12.37 12.02 1.01
CA ALA A 123 -13.05 12.95 0.11
C ALA A 123 -12.48 12.84 -1.31
N GLY A 124 -13.36 12.93 -2.31
CA GLY A 124 -12.99 13.23 -3.69
C GLY A 124 -12.88 14.74 -3.92
N VAL A 125 -12.49 15.11 -5.14
CA VAL A 125 -12.56 16.49 -5.63
C VAL A 125 -13.73 16.61 -6.61
N GLN A 126 -14.52 17.69 -6.48
CA GLN A 126 -15.53 18.02 -7.46
C GLN A 126 -14.88 18.64 -8.68
N VAL A 127 -15.26 18.15 -9.85
CA VAL A 127 -14.90 18.66 -11.16
C VAL A 127 -16.15 19.21 -11.83
N VAL A 128 -16.08 20.43 -12.33
CA VAL A 128 -17.11 21.07 -13.14
C VAL A 128 -16.63 21.06 -14.59
N ALA A 129 -17.26 20.25 -15.43
CA ALA A 129 -16.96 20.17 -16.86
C ALA A 129 -18.01 20.99 -17.64
N PRO A 130 -17.68 22.19 -18.15
CA PRO A 130 -18.60 22.98 -18.96
C PRO A 130 -18.76 22.41 -20.37
N GLU A 131 -19.89 22.66 -21.03
CA GLU A 131 -20.18 22.21 -22.40
C GLU A 131 -19.16 22.67 -23.45
N GLY A 132 -18.48 23.79 -23.18
CA GLY A 132 -17.49 24.38 -24.10
C GLY A 132 -16.11 23.70 -24.14
N ILE A 133 -15.86 22.62 -23.40
CA ILE A 133 -14.57 21.90 -23.51
C ILE A 133 -14.56 21.02 -24.76
N GLU A 134 -13.44 20.92 -25.46
CA GLU A 134 -13.32 20.12 -26.70
C GLU A 134 -13.65 18.64 -26.46
N THR A 135 -13.35 18.13 -25.26
CA THR A 135 -13.57 16.74 -24.88
C THR A 135 -14.93 16.50 -24.22
N TYR A 136 -15.94 17.35 -24.43
CA TYR A 136 -17.22 17.25 -23.71
C TYR A 136 -17.98 15.97 -24.04
N GLU A 137 -17.85 15.45 -25.27
CA GLU A 137 -18.45 14.18 -25.71
C GLU A 137 -18.02 12.97 -24.85
N VAL A 138 -16.85 13.05 -24.19
CA VAL A 138 -16.37 12.01 -23.27
C VAL A 138 -17.36 11.77 -22.13
N LEU A 139 -18.13 12.78 -21.72
CA LEU A 139 -19.13 12.68 -20.67
C LEU A 139 -20.20 11.63 -20.96
N ASP A 140 -20.52 11.36 -22.23
CA ASP A 140 -21.49 10.33 -22.63
C ASP A 140 -21.02 8.91 -22.36
N ARG A 141 -19.71 8.74 -22.24
CA ARG A 141 -19.06 7.46 -21.94
C ARG A 141 -18.68 7.33 -20.46
N LEU A 142 -18.85 8.38 -19.66
CA LEU A 142 -18.53 8.34 -18.24
C LEU A 142 -19.61 7.66 -17.41
N SER A 143 -19.14 6.81 -16.51
CA SER A 143 -19.95 6.06 -15.56
C SER A 143 -19.22 5.97 -14.22
N THR A 144 -19.94 5.53 -13.18
CA THR A 144 -19.32 5.24 -11.89
C THR A 144 -18.25 4.16 -12.05
N GLY A 145 -17.05 4.41 -11.53
CA GLY A 145 -15.92 3.49 -11.62
C GLY A 145 -15.01 3.70 -12.84
N ALA A 146 -15.40 4.55 -13.81
CA ALA A 146 -14.55 4.92 -14.93
C ALA A 146 -13.27 5.62 -14.46
N ALA A 147 -12.15 5.37 -15.13
CA ALA A 147 -10.87 6.02 -14.87
C ALA A 147 -10.71 7.23 -15.78
N VAL A 148 -10.37 8.38 -15.20
CA VAL A 148 -10.27 9.65 -15.91
C VAL A 148 -8.98 10.39 -15.57
N ALA A 149 -8.51 11.19 -16.53
CA ALA A 149 -7.56 12.26 -16.30
C ALA A 149 -8.25 13.60 -16.60
N VAL A 150 -8.07 14.58 -15.73
CA VAL A 150 -8.72 15.88 -15.84
C VAL A 150 -7.68 16.97 -15.67
N ARG A 151 -7.56 17.83 -16.68
CA ARG A 151 -6.85 19.11 -16.55
C ARG A 151 -7.88 20.21 -16.31
N GLY A 152 -7.55 21.13 -15.43
CA GLY A 152 -8.44 22.24 -15.14
C GLY A 152 -7.86 23.24 -14.16
N GLU A 153 -8.56 24.34 -14.03
CA GLU A 153 -8.21 25.43 -13.11
C GLU A 153 -8.84 25.16 -11.74
N VAL A 154 -8.07 25.36 -10.67
CA VAL A 154 -8.58 25.30 -9.30
C VAL A 154 -9.34 26.58 -8.99
N VAL A 155 -10.63 26.47 -8.68
CA VAL A 155 -11.51 27.60 -8.38
C VAL A 155 -12.14 27.45 -7.01
N GLU A 156 -12.62 28.56 -6.45
CA GLU A 156 -13.36 28.53 -5.19
C GLU A 156 -14.69 27.81 -5.41
N SER A 157 -15.01 26.87 -4.52
CA SER A 157 -16.27 26.15 -4.66
C SER A 157 -17.42 26.93 -4.03
N PRO A 158 -18.57 27.08 -4.72
CA PRO A 158 -19.76 27.69 -4.15
C PRO A 158 -20.49 26.77 -3.16
N ALA A 159 -20.09 25.49 -3.05
CA ALA A 159 -20.78 24.49 -2.25
C ALA A 159 -20.25 24.38 -0.81
N ALA A 160 -21.16 24.27 0.16
CA ALA A 160 -20.78 24.01 1.55
C ALA A 160 -20.08 22.64 1.68
N GLY A 161 -18.92 22.62 2.35
CA GLY A 161 -18.17 21.40 2.68
C GLY A 161 -16.96 21.10 1.80
N GLN A 162 -16.67 21.92 0.79
CA GLN A 162 -15.43 21.86 0.01
C GLN A 162 -14.94 23.29 -0.25
N ALA A 163 -13.65 23.56 -0.02
CA ALA A 163 -13.09 24.90 -0.20
C ALA A 163 -12.81 25.23 -1.68
N VAL A 164 -12.52 24.21 -2.48
CA VAL A 164 -12.14 24.35 -3.89
C VAL A 164 -12.78 23.26 -4.73
N GLU A 165 -12.96 23.56 -6.01
CA GLU A 165 -13.34 22.61 -7.05
C GLU A 165 -12.47 22.83 -8.29
N LEU A 166 -12.50 21.88 -9.23
CA LEU A 166 -11.72 21.94 -10.45
C LEU A 166 -12.64 22.28 -11.63
N LYS A 167 -12.43 23.43 -12.27
CA LYS A 167 -13.10 23.76 -13.52
C LYS A 167 -12.32 23.11 -14.67
N ALA A 168 -12.87 22.05 -15.25
CA ALA A 168 -12.17 21.28 -16.28
C ALA A 168 -11.98 22.12 -17.55
N SER A 169 -10.76 22.08 -18.09
CA SER A 169 -10.43 22.51 -19.45
C SER A 169 -10.33 21.32 -20.40
N GLU A 170 -9.92 20.16 -19.89
CA GLU A 170 -9.77 18.91 -20.65
C GLU A 170 -10.16 17.72 -19.79
N LEU A 171 -10.83 16.74 -20.41
CA LEU A 171 -11.32 15.53 -19.77
C LEU A 171 -11.02 14.30 -20.65
N GLU A 172 -10.12 13.45 -20.18
CA GLU A 172 -9.70 12.23 -20.86
C GLU A 172 -10.31 11.00 -20.17
N LEU A 173 -10.92 10.12 -20.96
CA LEU A 173 -11.33 8.78 -20.51
C LEU A 173 -10.17 7.80 -20.66
N VAL A 174 -9.49 7.53 -19.56
CA VAL A 174 -8.37 6.58 -19.50
C VAL A 174 -8.87 5.13 -19.54
N GLY A 175 -10.02 4.86 -18.90
CA GLY A 175 -10.59 3.51 -18.86
C GLY A 175 -12.09 3.54 -18.65
N ALA A 176 -12.84 3.02 -19.62
CA ALA A 176 -14.28 2.87 -19.52
C ALA A 176 -14.67 1.87 -18.42
N CYS A 177 -15.85 2.05 -17.84
CA CYS A 177 -16.43 1.12 -16.89
C CYS A 177 -17.89 0.83 -17.27
N PRO A 178 -18.26 -0.40 -17.64
CA PRO A 178 -19.64 -0.69 -18.02
C PRO A 178 -20.56 -0.55 -16.79
N ALA A 179 -21.54 0.35 -16.88
CA ALA A 179 -22.39 0.71 -15.74
C ALA A 179 -23.32 -0.43 -15.30
N ASP A 180 -23.62 -1.37 -16.19
CA ASP A 180 -24.47 -2.54 -15.99
C ASP A 180 -23.78 -3.66 -15.21
N THR A 181 -22.48 -3.86 -15.44
CA THR A 181 -21.70 -4.94 -14.81
C THR A 181 -20.87 -4.49 -13.61
N TYR A 182 -20.67 -3.18 -13.41
CA TYR A 182 -19.87 -2.69 -12.30
C TYR A 182 -20.55 -2.98 -10.94
N PRO A 183 -19.92 -3.75 -10.03
CA PRO A 183 -20.60 -4.19 -8.82
C PRO A 183 -20.73 -3.09 -7.76
N LEU A 184 -19.86 -2.06 -7.78
CA LEU A 184 -19.86 -0.95 -6.82
C LEU A 184 -20.74 0.21 -7.27
N GLN A 185 -22.01 -0.09 -7.53
CA GLN A 185 -23.02 0.93 -7.81
C GLN A 185 -23.21 1.89 -6.63
N LYS A 186 -23.74 3.08 -6.91
CA LYS A 186 -24.04 4.15 -5.92
C LYS A 186 -25.23 3.77 -5.02
N LYS A 187 -25.09 2.68 -4.28
CA LYS A 187 -26.03 2.18 -3.28
C LYS A 187 -25.26 1.63 -2.09
N ARG A 188 -25.97 1.40 -0.98
CA ARG A 188 -25.38 0.70 0.16
C ARG A 188 -25.18 -0.77 -0.20
N HIS A 189 -24.01 -1.30 0.17
CA HIS A 189 -23.65 -2.70 0.03
C HIS A 189 -23.45 -3.32 1.42
N SER A 190 -23.79 -4.60 1.59
CA SER A 190 -23.50 -5.33 2.83
C SER A 190 -22.00 -5.64 2.93
N LEU A 191 -21.51 -5.88 4.15
CA LEU A 191 -20.11 -6.27 4.34
C LEU A 191 -19.84 -7.65 3.73
N GLU A 192 -20.83 -8.54 3.75
CA GLU A 192 -20.81 -9.87 3.16
C GLU A 192 -20.61 -9.79 1.64
N PHE A 193 -21.37 -8.94 0.96
CA PHE A 193 -21.17 -8.70 -0.47
C PHE A 193 -19.80 -8.09 -0.75
N LEU A 194 -19.36 -7.12 0.05
CA LEU A 194 -18.03 -6.53 -0.15
C LEU A 194 -16.90 -7.56 0.06
N ARG A 195 -17.08 -8.60 0.90
CA ARG A 195 -16.13 -9.71 1.03
C ARG A 195 -16.02 -10.56 -0.25
N SER A 196 -17.09 -10.74 -1.02
CA SER A 196 -17.04 -11.51 -2.28
C SER A 196 -16.30 -10.78 -3.41
N ILE A 197 -16.19 -9.45 -3.33
CA ILE A 197 -15.44 -8.61 -4.29
C ILE A 197 -14.22 -7.95 -3.64
N ALA A 198 -13.41 -8.73 -2.92
CA ALA A 198 -12.25 -8.24 -2.17
C ALA A 198 -11.26 -7.40 -3.00
N HIS A 199 -11.16 -7.68 -4.30
CA HIS A 199 -10.32 -6.96 -5.27
C HIS A 199 -10.84 -5.53 -5.61
N LEU A 200 -12.14 -5.25 -5.41
CA LEU A 200 -12.76 -3.95 -5.68
C LEU A 200 -13.14 -3.17 -4.41
N ARG A 201 -13.48 -3.86 -3.32
CA ARG A 201 -13.97 -3.23 -2.08
C ARG A 201 -13.08 -2.10 -1.53
N PRO A 202 -11.73 -2.05 -1.70
CA PRO A 202 -10.92 -0.92 -1.23
C PRO A 202 -11.31 0.42 -1.85
N ARG A 203 -12.01 0.40 -3.00
CA ARG A 203 -12.56 1.62 -3.60
C ARG A 203 -13.71 2.18 -2.79
N THR A 204 -14.40 1.43 -1.92
CA THR A 204 -15.48 2.00 -1.09
C THR A 204 -14.95 2.93 -0.01
N ASN A 205 -15.80 3.86 0.48
CA ASN A 205 -15.41 4.80 1.53
C ASN A 205 -14.93 4.10 2.82
N MET A 206 -15.66 3.09 3.26
CA MET A 206 -15.35 2.37 4.50
C MET A 206 -14.05 1.58 4.39
N LEU A 207 -13.89 0.72 3.38
CA LEU A 207 -12.72 -0.15 3.29
C LEU A 207 -11.46 0.63 2.86
N GLY A 208 -11.61 1.70 2.07
CA GLY A 208 -10.51 2.64 1.82
C GLY A 208 -10.06 3.36 3.10
N ALA A 209 -10.98 3.73 3.98
CA ALA A 209 -10.64 4.31 5.29
C ALA A 209 -9.92 3.29 6.19
N VAL A 210 -10.43 2.05 6.28
CA VAL A 210 -9.79 0.96 7.03
C VAL A 210 -8.36 0.72 6.54
N ALA A 211 -8.14 0.68 5.22
CA ALA A 211 -6.80 0.48 4.65
C ALA A 211 -5.83 1.63 5.03
N ARG A 212 -6.28 2.89 4.95
CA ARG A 212 -5.46 4.04 5.36
C ARG A 212 -5.16 4.05 6.85
N VAL A 213 -6.12 3.69 7.70
CA VAL A 213 -5.90 3.56 9.15
C VAL A 213 -4.91 2.43 9.45
N ARG A 214 -5.05 1.26 8.81
CA ARG A 214 -4.10 0.16 8.96
C ARG A 214 -2.68 0.56 8.56
N SER A 215 -2.53 1.30 7.45
CA SER A 215 -1.23 1.83 7.02
C SER A 215 -0.62 2.81 8.05
N ALA A 216 -1.44 3.72 8.60
CA ALA A 216 -0.98 4.66 9.62
C ALA A 216 -0.59 3.96 10.93
N LEU A 217 -1.33 2.93 11.34
CA LEU A 217 -1.00 2.11 12.51
C LEU A 217 0.32 1.36 12.31
N ALA A 218 0.53 0.73 11.15
CA ALA A 218 1.78 0.04 10.85
C ALA A 218 2.98 0.99 10.90
N TYR A 219 2.86 2.18 10.29
CA TYR A 219 3.89 3.21 10.38
C TYR A 219 4.16 3.65 11.83
N ALA A 220 3.10 3.91 12.61
CA ALA A 220 3.24 4.33 13.99
C ALA A 220 3.88 3.26 14.88
N THR A 221 3.63 1.97 14.62
CA THR A 221 4.31 0.87 15.31
C THR A 221 5.82 0.90 15.03
N HIS A 222 6.21 1.00 13.76
CA HIS A 222 7.63 1.07 13.39
C HIS A 222 8.30 2.31 14.00
N ASP A 223 7.65 3.48 13.95
CA ASP A 223 8.15 4.71 14.55
C ASP A 223 8.30 4.59 16.08
N PHE A 224 7.34 3.96 16.76
CA PHE A 224 7.37 3.74 18.21
C PHE A 224 8.58 2.91 18.66
N PHE A 225 8.84 1.79 17.99
CA PHE A 225 9.95 0.89 18.30
C PHE A 225 11.29 1.50 17.91
N ASN A 226 11.38 2.07 16.70
CA ASN A 226 12.59 2.74 16.22
C ASN A 226 12.97 3.93 17.13
N GLY A 227 12.00 4.72 17.57
CA GLY A 227 12.21 5.82 18.52
C GLY A 227 12.70 5.39 19.90
N ARG A 228 12.65 4.09 20.22
CA ARG A 228 13.15 3.49 21.47
C ARG A 228 14.40 2.64 21.28
N GLY A 229 14.96 2.59 20.07
CA GLY A 229 16.18 1.82 19.77
C GLY A 229 15.96 0.33 19.52
N PHE A 230 14.72 -0.15 19.46
CA PHE A 230 14.42 -1.53 19.12
C PHE A 230 14.84 -1.84 17.67
N GLN A 231 15.42 -3.03 17.46
CA GLN A 231 15.77 -3.52 16.13
C GLN A 231 14.61 -4.32 15.52
N TYR A 232 14.23 -3.97 14.30
CA TYR A 232 13.25 -4.75 13.53
C TYR A 232 13.91 -6.01 12.98
N VAL A 233 13.44 -7.19 13.39
CA VAL A 233 14.01 -8.47 12.98
C VAL A 233 13.00 -9.29 12.16
N HIS A 234 13.48 -9.84 11.04
CA HIS A 234 12.71 -10.75 10.21
C HIS A 234 12.95 -12.20 10.66
N THR A 235 11.96 -12.77 11.36
CA THR A 235 12.01 -14.17 11.79
C THR A 235 11.53 -15.12 10.69
N PRO A 236 12.01 -16.38 10.64
CA PRO A 236 11.58 -17.36 9.65
C PRO A 236 10.07 -17.63 9.68
N LEU A 237 9.46 -17.73 8.49
CA LEU A 237 8.06 -18.15 8.35
C LEU A 237 7.89 -19.66 8.24
N LEU A 238 8.93 -20.35 7.73
CA LEU A 238 8.99 -21.80 7.67
C LEU A 238 9.72 -22.31 8.90
N THR A 239 9.08 -23.19 9.66
CA THR A 239 9.59 -23.69 10.93
C THR A 239 9.35 -25.19 11.07
N ALA A 240 10.22 -25.86 11.83
CA ALA A 240 10.00 -27.21 12.33
C ALA A 240 9.59 -27.22 13.82
N SER A 241 9.47 -26.03 14.43
CA SER A 241 9.09 -25.84 15.82
C SER A 241 7.67 -25.34 15.91
N ASP A 242 6.90 -25.94 16.80
CA ASP A 242 5.67 -25.35 17.32
C ASP A 242 6.04 -24.38 18.46
N CYS A 243 5.72 -23.10 18.28
CA CYS A 243 6.03 -22.05 19.24
C CYS A 243 4.98 -21.92 20.35
N GLU A 244 3.72 -22.28 20.08
CA GLU A 244 2.61 -22.14 21.03
C GLU A 244 2.20 -23.47 21.67
N GLY A 245 2.67 -24.61 21.13
CA GLY A 245 2.62 -25.92 21.76
C GLY A 245 1.24 -26.58 21.83
N ALA A 246 0.23 -25.99 21.19
CA ALA A 246 -1.17 -26.41 21.30
C ALA A 246 -2.03 -26.19 20.04
N GLY A 247 -1.46 -25.62 18.97
CA GLY A 247 -2.22 -25.23 17.77
C GLY A 247 -1.95 -26.13 16.58
N GLU A 248 -2.97 -26.37 15.75
CA GLU A 248 -2.77 -26.99 14.44
C GLU A 248 -1.98 -26.02 13.53
N MET A 249 -0.94 -26.55 12.88
CA MET A 249 -0.06 -25.78 11.98
C MET A 249 -0.25 -26.21 10.53
N PHE A 250 -0.19 -25.26 9.60
CA PHE A 250 -0.18 -25.58 8.17
C PHE A 250 1.16 -26.22 7.78
N ARG A 251 1.13 -27.45 7.27
CA ARG A 251 2.32 -28.11 6.72
C ARG A 251 2.69 -27.51 5.37
N VAL A 252 3.97 -27.22 5.18
CA VAL A 252 4.55 -26.80 3.91
C VAL A 252 5.39 -27.94 3.37
N THR A 253 5.05 -28.42 2.18
CA THR A 253 5.69 -29.58 1.55
C THR A 253 5.86 -29.36 0.05
N THR A 254 6.93 -29.92 -0.49
CA THR A 254 7.16 -30.00 -1.95
C THR A 254 6.80 -31.38 -2.52
N LEU A 255 6.45 -32.33 -1.65
CA LEU A 255 6.02 -33.65 -2.07
C LEU A 255 4.67 -33.56 -2.79
N PRO A 256 4.46 -34.37 -3.85
CA PRO A 256 3.15 -34.52 -4.46
C PRO A 256 2.10 -34.94 -3.42
N VAL A 257 0.86 -34.45 -3.55
CA VAL A 257 -0.25 -34.82 -2.65
C VAL A 257 -0.47 -36.33 -2.60
N ASP A 258 -0.29 -36.99 -3.74
CA ASP A 258 -0.45 -38.45 -3.90
C ASP A 258 0.88 -39.22 -3.82
N ALA A 259 1.92 -38.63 -3.19
CA ALA A 259 3.21 -39.28 -3.05
C ALA A 259 3.06 -40.60 -2.28
N LYS A 260 3.48 -41.70 -2.90
CA LYS A 260 3.54 -43.00 -2.24
C LYS A 260 4.66 -42.98 -1.19
N PRO A 261 4.45 -43.61 -0.03
CA PRO A 261 5.51 -43.74 0.95
C PRO A 261 6.73 -44.45 0.34
N PRO A 262 7.95 -44.14 0.80
CA PRO A 262 9.15 -44.82 0.33
C PRO A 262 9.04 -46.34 0.54
N PRO A 263 9.59 -47.17 -0.35
CA PRO A 263 9.56 -48.62 -0.19
C PRO A 263 10.22 -49.05 1.13
N HIS A 264 9.48 -49.78 1.95
CA HIS A 264 9.95 -50.33 3.23
C HIS A 264 10.54 -51.73 3.02
N LYS A 265 11.76 -51.96 3.49
CA LYS A 265 12.38 -53.30 3.49
C LYS A 265 12.00 -54.02 4.77
N GLU A 266 11.54 -55.26 4.64
CA GLU A 266 11.20 -56.12 5.77
C GLU A 266 12.42 -56.29 6.70
N GLY A 267 12.25 -56.05 8.00
CA GLY A 267 13.34 -56.05 8.99
C GLY A 267 14.11 -54.73 9.16
N SER A 268 13.79 -53.68 8.40
CA SER A 268 14.34 -52.32 8.59
C SER A 268 13.35 -51.39 9.31
N PRO A 269 13.79 -50.26 9.92
CA PRO A 269 12.87 -49.25 10.42
C PRO A 269 12.00 -48.68 9.29
N PRO A 270 10.73 -48.31 9.55
CA PRO A 270 9.91 -47.63 8.56
C PRO A 270 10.61 -46.34 8.09
N PRO A 271 10.68 -46.08 6.77
CA PRO A 271 11.33 -44.89 6.25
C PRO A 271 10.52 -43.65 6.65
N ASP A 272 11.20 -42.58 7.09
CA ASP A 272 10.55 -41.29 7.31
C ASP A 272 10.00 -40.77 5.97
N PRO A 273 8.68 -40.62 5.82
CA PRO A 273 8.08 -40.17 4.57
C PRO A 273 8.48 -38.74 4.19
N LEU A 274 9.01 -37.96 5.13
CA LEU A 274 9.42 -36.56 4.93
C LEU A 274 10.93 -36.41 4.70
N ALA A 275 11.71 -37.49 4.77
CA ALA A 275 13.14 -37.45 4.50
C ALA A 275 13.47 -36.99 3.07
N SER A 276 12.57 -37.24 2.12
CA SER A 276 12.70 -36.77 0.72
C SER A 276 12.03 -35.42 0.45
N ASP A 277 11.43 -34.78 1.46
CA ASP A 277 10.88 -33.43 1.30
C ASP A 277 12.00 -32.37 1.32
N PHE A 278 11.68 -31.14 0.96
CA PHE A 278 12.64 -30.06 0.72
C PHE A 278 13.62 -29.81 1.88
N PHE A 279 13.13 -29.87 3.13
CA PHE A 279 13.95 -29.66 4.33
C PHE A 279 14.50 -30.96 4.93
N GLY A 280 14.23 -32.11 4.32
CA GLY A 280 14.55 -33.44 4.88
C GLY A 280 13.86 -33.76 6.21
N ARG A 281 12.84 -32.97 6.56
CA ARG A 281 11.99 -33.10 7.76
C ARG A 281 10.71 -32.31 7.55
N ALA A 282 9.74 -32.49 8.45
CA ALA A 282 8.52 -31.70 8.46
C ALA A 282 8.82 -30.19 8.59
N ALA A 283 8.15 -29.38 7.77
CA ALA A 283 8.16 -27.93 7.85
C ALA A 283 6.73 -27.39 7.83
N TYR A 284 6.54 -26.27 8.51
CA TYR A 284 5.24 -25.67 8.76
C TYR A 284 5.31 -24.16 8.63
N LEU A 285 4.15 -23.53 8.40
CA LEU A 285 4.00 -22.09 8.57
C LEU A 285 3.99 -21.74 10.06
N THR A 286 4.77 -20.73 10.43
CA THR A 286 4.93 -20.35 11.84
C THR A 286 3.65 -19.76 12.44
N VAL A 287 3.36 -20.16 13.68
CA VAL A 287 2.33 -19.55 14.51
C VAL A 287 2.84 -18.28 15.19
N SER A 288 4.16 -18.16 15.43
CA SER A 288 4.79 -17.03 16.11
C SER A 288 6.30 -16.96 15.86
N GLY A 289 6.85 -15.74 15.75
CA GLY A 289 8.29 -15.50 15.63
C GLY A 289 9.03 -15.50 16.97
N GLN A 290 8.34 -15.66 18.10
CA GLN A 290 8.85 -15.40 19.44
C GLN A 290 10.17 -16.15 19.76
N LEU A 291 10.23 -17.47 19.56
CA LEU A 291 11.45 -18.24 19.86
C LEU A 291 12.66 -17.76 19.05
N SER A 292 12.44 -17.36 17.79
CA SER A 292 13.50 -16.77 16.97
C SER A 292 13.89 -15.38 17.49
N ALA A 293 12.91 -14.56 17.87
CA ALA A 293 13.15 -13.23 18.43
C ALA A 293 13.95 -13.27 19.75
N GLU A 294 13.76 -14.27 20.60
CA GLU A 294 14.55 -14.46 21.83
C GLU A 294 16.05 -14.62 21.53
N THR A 295 16.41 -15.35 20.46
CA THR A 295 17.82 -15.47 20.05
C THR A 295 18.43 -14.14 19.60
N TYR A 296 17.65 -13.30 18.92
CA TYR A 296 18.07 -11.96 18.53
C TYR A 296 18.14 -11.01 19.72
N ALA A 297 17.21 -11.11 20.68
CA ALA A 297 17.22 -10.30 21.89
C ALA A 297 18.50 -10.50 22.71
N CYS A 298 18.99 -11.74 22.82
CA CYS A 298 20.27 -12.06 23.46
C CYS A 298 21.49 -11.42 22.77
N ALA A 299 21.39 -11.04 21.50
CA ALA A 299 22.49 -10.45 20.72
C ALA A 299 22.35 -8.94 20.50
N LEU A 300 21.13 -8.44 20.35
CA LEU A 300 20.80 -7.07 19.94
C LEU A 300 20.10 -6.26 21.04
N GLY A 301 19.76 -6.90 22.17
CA GLY A 301 18.99 -6.29 23.24
C GLY A 301 17.50 -6.21 22.87
N ASP A 302 17.02 -5.02 22.56
CA ASP A 302 15.62 -4.76 22.27
C ASP A 302 15.30 -5.06 20.80
N VAL A 303 14.40 -6.02 20.55
CA VAL A 303 13.98 -6.43 19.21
C VAL A 303 12.46 -6.53 19.10
N TYR A 304 11.93 -6.39 17.89
CA TYR A 304 10.51 -6.66 17.61
C TYR A 304 10.35 -7.32 16.24
N THR A 305 9.28 -8.11 16.12
CA THR A 305 8.85 -8.66 14.83
C THR A 305 7.68 -7.86 14.30
N PHE A 306 7.41 -7.97 13.01
CA PHE A 306 6.20 -7.49 12.38
C PHE A 306 6.07 -8.26 11.09
N GLY A 307 5.28 -9.33 11.11
CA GLY A 307 5.21 -10.29 10.01
C GLY A 307 3.95 -11.13 10.04
N PRO A 308 3.69 -11.89 8.96
CA PRO A 308 2.55 -12.79 8.89
C PRO A 308 2.77 -14.02 9.78
N THR A 309 1.68 -14.50 10.36
CA THR A 309 1.60 -15.72 11.16
C THR A 309 0.32 -16.47 10.82
N PHE A 310 0.32 -17.78 11.08
CA PHE A 310 -0.70 -18.68 10.55
C PHE A 310 -1.23 -19.60 11.64
N ARG A 311 -2.52 -19.90 11.61
CA ARG A 311 -3.17 -20.88 12.50
C ARG A 311 -4.11 -21.76 11.69
N ALA A 312 -3.97 -23.08 11.81
CA ALA A 312 -4.76 -24.03 11.04
C ALA A 312 -6.02 -24.54 11.76
N GLU A 313 -6.33 -23.97 12.93
CA GLU A 313 -7.55 -24.29 13.68
C GLU A 313 -8.81 -24.10 12.81
N ASP A 314 -9.68 -25.11 12.75
CA ASP A 314 -10.98 -25.02 12.06
C ASP A 314 -11.95 -24.14 12.87
N SER A 315 -11.78 -22.82 12.76
CA SER A 315 -12.54 -21.83 13.51
C SER A 315 -13.12 -20.76 12.60
N ASN A 316 -14.38 -20.92 12.22
CA ASN A 316 -15.12 -19.94 11.44
C ASN A 316 -15.89 -18.95 12.34
N THR A 317 -15.18 -17.97 12.89
CA THR A 317 -15.80 -16.90 13.70
C THR A 317 -15.52 -15.51 13.12
N ALA A 318 -16.24 -14.50 13.58
CA ALA A 318 -16.04 -13.11 13.15
C ALA A 318 -14.69 -12.50 13.57
N ARG A 319 -13.88 -13.21 14.38
CA ARG A 319 -12.62 -12.70 14.95
C ARG A 319 -11.39 -13.53 14.60
N HIS A 320 -11.55 -14.69 13.99
CA HIS A 320 -10.44 -15.58 13.64
C HIS A 320 -10.09 -15.47 12.15
N LEU A 321 -8.80 -15.52 11.88
CA LEU A 321 -8.23 -15.60 10.53
C LEU A 321 -7.16 -16.69 10.56
N ALA A 322 -7.09 -17.49 9.49
CA ALA A 322 -6.02 -18.47 9.32
C ALA A 322 -4.67 -17.83 8.99
N GLU A 323 -4.68 -16.61 8.43
CA GLU A 323 -3.52 -15.78 8.17
C GLU A 323 -3.76 -14.38 8.75
N PHE A 324 -2.86 -13.92 9.60
CA PHE A 324 -2.89 -12.58 10.20
C PHE A 324 -1.48 -12.07 10.43
N TRP A 325 -1.35 -10.84 10.91
CA TRP A 325 -0.05 -10.22 11.18
C TRP A 325 0.11 -10.04 12.67
N MET A 326 1.25 -10.49 13.21
CA MET A 326 1.67 -10.24 14.59
C MET A 326 2.84 -9.28 14.64
N ILE A 327 2.94 -8.60 15.77
CA ILE A 327 3.98 -7.65 16.15
C ILE A 327 4.65 -8.20 17.39
#